data_AF-A0A7C4AZ00-F1
#
_entry.id   AF-A0A7C4AZ00-F1
#
_cell.length_a   1.000
_cell.length_b   1.000
_cell.length_c   1.000
_cell.angle_alpha   90.00
_cell.angle_beta   90.00
_cell.angle_gamma   90.00
#
_symmetry.space_group_name_H-M   'P 1'
#
loop_
_entity.id
_entity.type
_entity.pdbx_description
1 polymer ?
#
loop_
_entity_poly.entity_id
_entity_poly.type
_entity_poly.pdbx_seq_one_letter_code
_entity_poly.pdbx_strand_id
1 'polypeptide(L)'
;LTFAVKLMEKGEKKAEEVYEKISIVFPKAKEIMSDEMGHEKMLIGMIDEEMVRYVGSLVLGLNDALVELTGALAGLTFTLQNSKLVGVAGLVTGIAASLSMSASEYLSQKSEKTEKNPLKASLYTGITYLATVLILSAPYLLLSDYRLSLAIMFLSISLIVYVFTFFISITKETSFRRMFLEMILISLGVAAVSFIIGWFARILFGIEV
;
A
#
# COMPACT_ATOMS: atom_id res chain seq x y z
N LEU A 1 12.97 -10.58 -9.39
CA LEU A 1 12.78 -11.98 -9.82
C LEU A 1 11.58 -12.61 -9.12
N THR A 2 11.43 -12.50 -7.79
CA THR A 2 10.30 -13.13 -7.05
C THR A 2 8.95 -12.74 -7.57
N PHE A 3 8.72 -11.44 -7.77
CA PHE A 3 7.44 -10.94 -8.25
C PHE A 3 7.08 -11.52 -9.63
N ALA A 4 8.07 -11.65 -10.52
CA ALA A 4 7.86 -12.22 -11.85
C ALA A 4 7.53 -13.72 -11.77
N VAL A 5 8.25 -14.48 -10.92
CA VAL A 5 7.98 -15.91 -10.71
C VAL A 5 6.60 -16.11 -10.09
N LYS A 6 6.25 -15.37 -9.03
CA LYS A 6 4.91 -15.41 -8.39
C LYS A 6 3.79 -14.97 -9.34
N LEU A 7 4.07 -14.07 -10.28
CA LEU A 7 3.12 -13.66 -11.30
C LEU A 7 2.89 -14.78 -12.33
N MET A 8 3.94 -15.51 -12.72
CA MET A 8 3.85 -16.68 -13.60
C MET A 8 3.07 -17.82 -12.93
N GLU A 9 3.36 -18.14 -11.66
CA GLU A 9 2.66 -19.14 -10.84
C GLU A 9 1.13 -18.89 -10.80
N LYS A 10 0.73 -17.61 -10.67
CA LYS A 10 -0.70 -17.26 -10.70
C LYS A 10 -1.38 -17.60 -12.04
N GLY A 11 -0.62 -17.65 -13.13
CA GLY A 11 -1.07 -18.12 -14.45
C GLY A 11 -1.14 -19.65 -14.54
N GLU A 12 -0.18 -20.34 -13.91
CA GLU A 12 -0.06 -21.81 -13.93
C GLU A 12 -1.22 -22.52 -13.22
N LYS A 13 -1.83 -21.93 -12.18
CA LYS A 13 -3.07 -22.50 -11.58
C LYS A 13 -4.18 -22.76 -12.60
N LYS A 14 -4.27 -21.94 -13.66
CA LYS A 14 -5.21 -22.19 -14.77
C LYS A 14 -4.71 -23.28 -15.72
N ALA A 15 -3.40 -23.42 -15.87
CA ALA A 15 -2.80 -24.48 -16.66
C ALA A 15 -2.99 -25.84 -15.98
N GLU A 16 -2.90 -25.93 -14.65
CA GLU A 16 -3.23 -27.13 -13.86
C GLU A 16 -4.68 -27.59 -14.14
N GLU A 17 -5.66 -26.68 -14.09
CA GLU A 17 -7.05 -27.00 -14.44
C GLU A 17 -7.21 -27.52 -15.87
N VAL A 18 -6.37 -27.06 -16.80
CA VAL A 18 -6.37 -27.51 -18.20
C VAL A 18 -5.70 -28.88 -18.33
N TYR A 19 -4.56 -29.10 -17.67
CA TYR A 19 -3.89 -30.40 -17.63
C TYR A 19 -4.76 -31.48 -17.00
N GLU A 20 -5.51 -31.14 -15.94
CA GLU A 20 -6.45 -32.06 -15.32
C GLU A 20 -7.55 -32.49 -16.30
N LYS A 21 -8.14 -31.55 -17.05
CA LYS A 21 -9.12 -31.86 -18.11
C LYS A 21 -8.53 -32.69 -19.24
N ILE A 22 -7.30 -32.38 -19.67
CA ILE A 22 -6.62 -33.12 -20.74
C ILE A 22 -6.23 -34.53 -20.28
N SER A 23 -5.91 -34.72 -19.00
CA SER A 23 -5.50 -36.01 -18.43
C SER A 23 -6.56 -37.10 -18.56
N ILE A 24 -7.84 -36.71 -18.70
CA ILE A 24 -8.97 -37.61 -18.95
C ILE A 24 -8.80 -38.34 -20.29
N VAL A 25 -8.26 -37.65 -21.30
CA VAL A 25 -8.10 -38.18 -22.66
C VAL A 25 -6.65 -38.62 -22.93
N PHE A 26 -5.69 -37.95 -22.30
CA PHE A 26 -4.26 -38.21 -22.46
C PHE A 26 -3.59 -38.33 -21.08
N PRO A 27 -3.52 -39.55 -20.49
CA PRO A 27 -3.05 -39.75 -19.11
C PRO A 27 -1.65 -39.19 -18.82
N LYS A 28 -0.78 -39.12 -19.83
CA LYS A 28 0.56 -38.56 -19.74
C LYS A 28 0.58 -37.06 -19.42
N ALA A 29 -0.51 -36.34 -19.63
CA ALA A 29 -0.66 -34.95 -19.16
C ALA A 29 -0.54 -34.83 -17.62
N LYS A 30 -0.90 -35.89 -16.88
CA LYS A 30 -0.79 -35.92 -15.42
C LYS A 30 0.67 -36.00 -14.94
N GLU A 31 1.53 -36.72 -15.66
CA GLU A 31 2.97 -36.75 -15.38
C GLU A 31 3.59 -35.38 -15.64
N ILE A 32 3.28 -34.75 -16.79
CA ILE A 32 3.79 -33.41 -17.13
C ILE A 32 3.37 -32.37 -16.09
N MET A 33 2.10 -32.41 -15.65
CA MET A 33 1.62 -31.52 -14.58
C MET A 33 2.39 -31.73 -13.27
N SER A 34 2.62 -32.99 -12.88
CA SER A 34 3.36 -33.29 -11.64
C SER A 34 4.83 -32.88 -11.70
N ASP A 35 5.48 -33.05 -12.85
CA ASP A 35 6.86 -32.59 -13.06
C ASP A 35 6.94 -31.06 -12.96
N GLU A 36 5.97 -30.34 -13.55
CA GLU A 36 6.00 -28.88 -13.58
C GLU A 36 5.69 -28.23 -12.23
N MET A 37 4.79 -28.83 -11.44
CA MET A 37 4.60 -28.48 -10.03
C MET A 37 5.91 -28.67 -9.22
N GLY A 38 6.70 -29.70 -9.57
CA GLY A 38 8.01 -29.96 -8.95
C GLY A 38 9.04 -28.89 -9.29
N HIS A 39 9.14 -28.52 -10.57
CA HIS A 39 10.02 -27.45 -11.04
C HIS A 39 9.67 -26.10 -10.42
N GLU A 40 8.38 -25.77 -10.33
CA GLU A 40 7.90 -24.52 -9.73
C GLU A 40 8.27 -24.42 -8.25
N LYS A 41 8.04 -25.50 -7.49
CA LYS A 41 8.40 -25.53 -6.06
C LYS A 41 9.90 -25.35 -5.85
N MET A 42 10.72 -25.87 -6.76
CA MET A 42 12.18 -25.69 -6.73
C MET A 42 12.55 -24.23 -7.04
N LEU A 43 11.94 -23.63 -8.07
CA LEU A 43 12.12 -22.21 -8.41
C LEU A 43 11.76 -21.29 -7.25
N ILE A 44 10.62 -21.52 -6.59
CA ILE A 44 10.20 -20.73 -5.42
C ILE A 44 11.18 -20.90 -4.26
N GLY A 45 11.65 -22.13 -4.01
CA GLY A 45 12.62 -22.42 -2.96
C GLY A 45 14.00 -21.77 -3.16
N MET A 46 14.34 -21.39 -4.39
CA MET A 46 15.59 -20.69 -4.72
C MET A 46 15.50 -19.17 -4.58
N ILE A 47 14.31 -18.63 -4.30
CA ILE A 47 14.09 -17.19 -4.25
C ILE A 47 14.30 -16.69 -2.81
N ASP A 48 15.50 -16.17 -2.54
CA ASP A 48 15.79 -15.37 -1.35
C ASP A 48 15.95 -13.89 -1.74
N GLU A 49 14.83 -13.20 -1.96
CA GLU A 49 14.86 -11.76 -2.20
C GLU A 49 14.60 -10.95 -0.93
N GLU A 50 15.51 -10.03 -0.65
CA GLU A 50 15.42 -9.08 0.44
C GLU A 50 14.06 -8.35 0.46
N MET A 51 13.59 -7.89 -0.70
CA MET A 51 12.31 -7.20 -0.83
C MET A 51 11.14 -8.03 -0.30
N VAL A 52 11.13 -9.36 -0.56
CA VAL A 52 10.07 -10.28 -0.11
C VAL A 52 10.03 -10.38 1.41
N ARG A 53 11.21 -10.44 2.03
CA ARG A 53 11.38 -10.51 3.49
C ARG A 53 10.81 -9.27 4.20
N TYR A 54 10.89 -8.11 3.54
CA TYR A 54 10.44 -6.81 4.07
C TYR A 54 9.09 -6.33 3.50
N VAL A 55 8.37 -7.13 2.70
CA VAL A 55 7.02 -6.77 2.22
C VAL A 55 6.09 -6.42 3.37
N GLY A 56 6.19 -7.10 4.51
CA GLY A 56 5.40 -6.75 5.70
C GLY A 56 5.58 -5.30 6.13
N SER A 57 6.83 -4.86 6.27
CA SER A 57 7.20 -3.50 6.70
C SER A 57 6.82 -2.44 5.65
N LEU A 58 6.98 -2.77 4.35
CA LEU A 58 6.50 -1.91 3.25
C LEU A 58 4.98 -1.69 3.32
N VAL A 59 4.22 -2.78 3.46
CA VAL A 59 2.75 -2.73 3.52
C VAL A 59 2.28 -1.98 4.75
N LEU A 60 2.94 -2.18 5.89
CA LEU A 60 2.65 -1.47 7.12
C LEU A 60 2.80 0.05 6.90
N GLY A 61 3.96 0.49 6.42
CA GLY A 61 4.24 1.90 6.17
C GLY A 61 3.30 2.55 5.16
N LEU A 62 2.95 1.82 4.11
CA LEU A 62 2.01 2.30 3.10
C LEU A 62 0.59 2.46 3.66
N ASN A 63 0.05 1.43 4.29
CA ASN A 63 -1.34 1.40 4.72
C ASN A 63 -1.62 2.49 5.75
N ASP A 64 -0.68 2.67 6.68
CA ASP A 64 -0.78 3.71 7.71
C ASP A 64 -0.73 5.12 7.08
N ALA A 65 0.26 5.37 6.22
CA ALA A 65 0.37 6.65 5.51
C ALA A 65 -0.87 6.96 4.68
N LEU A 66 -1.42 5.98 3.96
CA LEU A 66 -2.61 6.18 3.14
C LEU A 66 -3.82 6.55 4.00
N VAL A 67 -4.09 5.83 5.08
CA VAL A 67 -5.26 6.12 5.91
C VAL A 67 -5.09 7.44 6.66
N GLU A 68 -3.93 7.66 7.28
CA GLU A 68 -3.65 8.86 8.09
C GLU A 68 -3.63 10.14 7.24
N LEU A 69 -2.83 10.17 6.16
CA LEU A 69 -2.70 11.38 5.33
C LEU A 69 -3.98 11.66 4.54
N THR A 70 -4.72 10.64 4.13
CA THR A 70 -6.02 10.87 3.47
C THR A 70 -6.97 11.58 4.43
N GLY A 71 -7.09 11.10 5.67
CA GLY A 71 -7.90 11.76 6.70
C GLY A 71 -7.43 13.18 6.98
N ALA A 72 -6.14 13.36 7.25
CA ALA A 72 -5.56 14.65 7.59
C ALA A 72 -5.72 15.68 6.44
N LEU A 73 -5.33 15.33 5.21
CA LEU A 73 -5.42 16.24 4.07
C LEU A 73 -6.88 16.54 3.71
N ALA A 74 -7.78 15.57 3.78
CA ALA A 74 -9.21 15.81 3.55
C ALA A 74 -9.77 16.80 4.59
N GLY A 75 -9.54 16.57 5.89
CA GLY A 75 -9.98 17.48 6.95
C GLY A 75 -9.39 18.89 6.80
N LEU A 76 -8.07 18.98 6.64
CA LEU A 76 -7.35 20.24 6.47
C LEU A 76 -7.82 21.01 5.24
N THR A 77 -8.13 20.33 4.14
CA THR A 77 -8.63 20.97 2.91
C THR A 77 -9.92 21.74 3.16
N PHE A 78 -10.84 21.19 3.95
CA PHE A 78 -12.10 21.88 4.27
C PHE A 78 -11.95 22.96 5.32
N THR A 79 -11.05 22.75 6.29
CA THR A 79 -10.76 23.74 7.33
C THR A 79 -10.07 24.97 6.76
N LEU A 80 -9.02 24.77 5.95
CA LEU A 80 -8.12 25.85 5.52
C LEU A 80 -8.45 26.41 4.15
N GLN A 81 -9.08 25.63 3.26
CA GLN A 81 -9.42 26.03 1.88
C GLN A 81 -8.27 26.66 1.06
N ASN A 82 -7.03 26.45 1.48
CA ASN A 82 -5.84 27.01 0.86
C ASN A 82 -4.89 25.87 0.54
N SER A 83 -4.71 25.63 -0.77
CA SER A 83 -3.94 24.48 -1.26
C SER A 83 -2.52 24.43 -0.67
N LYS A 84 -1.82 25.57 -0.63
CA LYS A 84 -0.45 25.63 -0.10
C LYS A 84 -0.37 25.37 1.40
N LEU A 85 -1.28 25.95 2.19
CA LEU A 85 -1.30 25.72 3.63
C LEU A 85 -1.59 24.25 3.96
N VAL A 86 -2.52 23.63 3.24
CA VAL A 86 -2.83 22.21 3.38
C VAL A 86 -1.63 21.35 3.01
N GLY A 87 -0.96 21.64 1.89
CA GLY A 87 0.23 20.91 1.46
C GLY A 87 1.39 21.00 2.45
N VAL A 88 1.66 22.19 2.99
CA VAL A 88 2.72 22.38 4.01
C VAL A 88 2.38 21.68 5.31
N ALA A 89 1.14 21.81 5.79
CA ALA A 89 0.68 21.11 6.99
C ALA A 89 0.77 19.59 6.82
N GLY A 90 0.32 19.07 5.67
CA GLY A 90 0.40 17.66 5.32
C GLY A 90 1.83 17.13 5.25
N LEU A 91 2.77 17.91 4.68
CA LEU A 91 4.19 17.54 4.67
C LEU A 91 4.77 17.48 6.08
N VAL A 92 4.55 18.50 6.91
CA VAL A 92 5.11 18.56 8.26
C VAL A 92 4.57 17.40 9.11
N THR A 93 3.25 17.19 9.10
CA THR A 93 2.61 16.09 9.82
C THR A 93 3.06 14.73 9.29
N GLY A 94 3.04 14.54 7.97
CA GLY A 94 3.40 13.27 7.35
C GLY A 94 4.87 12.88 7.51
N ILE A 95 5.79 13.84 7.45
CA ILE A 95 7.22 13.57 7.70
C ILE A 95 7.43 13.20 9.17
N ALA A 96 6.79 13.90 10.11
CA ALA A 96 6.86 13.56 11.53
C ALA A 96 6.30 12.16 11.80
N ALA A 97 5.14 11.82 11.21
CA ALA A 97 4.53 10.50 11.31
C ALA A 97 5.41 9.40 10.70
N SER A 98 5.99 9.62 9.52
CA SER A 98 6.94 8.69 8.88
C SER A 98 8.14 8.36 9.77
N LEU A 99 8.75 9.39 10.39
CA LEU A 99 9.87 9.21 11.31
C LEU A 99 9.44 8.44 12.57
N SER A 100 8.28 8.76 13.12
CA SER A 100 7.70 8.06 14.27
C SER A 100 7.44 6.58 13.97
N MET A 101 6.87 6.29 12.81
CA MET A 101 6.56 4.94 12.39
C MET A 101 7.82 4.12 12.08
N SER A 102 8.82 4.73 11.44
CA SER A 102 10.14 4.13 11.24
C SER A 102 10.79 3.77 12.59
N ALA A 103 10.79 4.69 13.55
CA ALA A 103 11.30 4.42 14.89
C ALA A 103 10.52 3.30 15.60
N SER A 104 9.19 3.28 15.47
CA SER A 104 8.33 2.26 16.06
C SER A 104 8.58 0.87 15.48
N GLU A 105 8.74 0.76 14.16
CA GLU A 105 9.09 -0.50 13.48
C GLU A 105 10.47 -0.99 13.91
N TYR A 106 11.46 -0.10 14.03
CA TYR A 106 12.79 -0.46 14.51
C TYR A 106 12.72 -1.08 15.91
N LEU A 107 11.99 -0.43 16.82
CA LEU A 107 11.83 -0.90 18.20
C LEU A 107 11.07 -2.22 18.27
N SER A 108 9.99 -2.40 17.48
CA SER A 108 9.24 -3.67 17.39
C SER A 108 10.15 -4.80 16.91
N GLN A 109 10.82 -4.65 15.77
CA GLN A 109 11.68 -5.72 15.22
C GLN A 109 12.86 -6.05 16.14
N LYS A 110 13.44 -5.05 16.81
CA LYS A 110 14.50 -5.27 17.81
C LYS A 110 14.01 -6.04 19.03
N SER A 111 12.76 -5.84 19.44
CA SER A 111 12.19 -6.45 20.63
C SER A 111 11.71 -7.88 20.37
N GLU A 112 11.15 -8.13 19.18
CA GLU A 112 10.62 -9.43 18.78
C GLU A 112 11.71 -10.46 18.43
N LYS A 113 12.99 -10.04 18.34
CA LYS A 113 14.14 -10.89 17.95
C LYS A 113 13.85 -11.70 16.67
N THR A 114 13.19 -11.08 15.70
CA THR A 114 12.92 -11.70 14.41
C THR A 114 14.23 -11.91 13.63
N GLU A 115 14.23 -12.80 12.63
CA GLU A 115 15.37 -12.97 11.70
C GLU A 115 15.58 -11.73 10.80
N LYS A 116 14.71 -10.73 10.87
CA LYS A 116 14.78 -9.50 10.08
C LYS A 116 15.73 -8.53 10.74
N ASN A 117 16.61 -7.92 9.95
CA ASN A 117 17.41 -6.78 10.42
C ASN A 117 16.47 -5.60 10.78
N PRO A 118 16.43 -5.12 12.04
CA PRO A 118 15.51 -4.06 12.47
C PRO A 118 15.72 -2.73 11.74
N LEU A 119 16.97 -2.37 11.42
CA LEU A 119 17.28 -1.13 10.70
C LEU A 119 16.76 -1.16 9.28
N LYS A 120 16.84 -2.32 8.62
CA LYS A 120 16.29 -2.46 7.26
C LYS A 120 14.77 -2.37 7.28
N ALA A 121 14.12 -3.05 8.22
CA ALA A 121 12.66 -3.00 8.35
C ALA A 121 12.15 -1.56 8.54
N SER A 122 12.75 -0.82 9.47
CA SER A 122 12.37 0.58 9.71
C SER A 122 12.64 1.49 8.52
N LEU A 123 13.75 1.30 7.81
CA LEU A 123 14.04 2.05 6.58
C LEU A 123 12.99 1.80 5.50
N TYR A 124 12.62 0.54 5.25
CA TYR A 124 11.57 0.22 4.27
C TYR A 124 10.22 0.82 4.66
N THR A 125 9.83 0.76 5.93
CA THR A 125 8.60 1.41 6.44
C THR A 125 8.67 2.92 6.26
N GLY A 126 9.74 3.56 6.73
CA GLY A 126 9.91 5.01 6.70
C GLY A 126 9.94 5.58 5.28
N ILE A 127 10.71 4.98 4.38
CA ILE A 127 10.81 5.42 2.97
C ILE A 127 9.46 5.26 2.27
N THR A 128 8.75 4.15 2.50
CA THR A 128 7.43 3.92 1.89
C THR A 128 6.40 4.94 2.37
N TYR A 129 6.40 5.22 3.67
CA TYR A 129 5.53 6.24 4.26
C TYR A 129 5.86 7.61 3.66
N LEU A 130 7.14 8.00 3.69
CA LEU A 130 7.60 9.30 3.19
C LEU A 130 7.27 9.50 1.71
N ALA A 131 7.49 8.48 0.88
CA ALA A 131 7.12 8.52 -0.53
C ALA A 131 5.62 8.77 -0.71
N THR A 132 4.79 8.11 0.09
CA THR A 132 3.32 8.32 0.08
C THR A 132 2.97 9.76 0.47
N VAL A 133 3.56 10.28 1.53
CA VAL A 133 3.38 11.68 1.98
C VAL A 133 3.71 12.66 0.86
N LEU A 134 4.84 12.48 0.20
CA LEU A 134 5.28 13.34 -0.89
C LEU A 134 4.30 13.29 -2.08
N ILE A 135 3.88 12.08 -2.49
CA ILE A 135 2.96 11.92 -3.62
C ILE A 135 1.58 12.54 -3.31
N LEU A 136 1.06 12.34 -2.09
CA LEU A 136 -0.25 12.87 -1.70
C LEU A 136 -0.24 14.39 -1.46
N SER A 137 0.88 14.94 -0.99
CA SER A 137 1.01 16.37 -0.74
C SER A 137 1.39 17.16 -2.00
N ALA A 138 2.01 16.52 -3.00
CA ALA A 138 2.42 17.14 -4.26
C ALA A 138 1.32 17.97 -4.96
N PRO A 139 0.08 17.47 -5.19
CA PRO A 139 -0.95 18.27 -5.86
C PRO A 139 -1.25 19.57 -5.11
N TYR A 140 -1.23 19.56 -3.77
CA TYR A 140 -1.46 20.74 -2.95
C TYR A 140 -0.35 21.80 -3.04
N LEU A 141 0.89 21.37 -3.27
CA LEU A 141 2.03 22.27 -3.40
C LEU A 141 2.15 22.87 -4.81
N LEU A 142 1.73 22.12 -5.83
CA LEU A 142 1.85 22.49 -7.23
C LEU A 142 0.65 23.31 -7.73
N LEU A 143 -0.53 23.09 -7.18
CA LEU A 143 -1.77 23.72 -7.63
C LEU A 143 -2.28 24.72 -6.61
N SER A 144 -2.87 25.82 -7.08
CA SER A 144 -3.48 26.85 -6.23
C SER A 144 -4.91 26.50 -5.81
N ASP A 145 -5.64 25.75 -6.65
CA ASP A 145 -7.04 25.38 -6.40
C ASP A 145 -7.13 24.15 -5.49
N TYR A 146 -7.62 24.34 -4.27
CA TYR A 146 -7.71 23.28 -3.26
C TYR A 146 -8.67 22.15 -3.66
N ARG A 147 -9.70 22.43 -4.48
CA ARG A 147 -10.68 21.43 -4.92
C ARG A 147 -10.06 20.52 -5.97
N LEU A 148 -9.31 21.11 -6.90
CA LEU A 148 -8.56 20.35 -7.89
C LEU A 148 -7.45 19.52 -7.23
N SER A 149 -6.73 20.09 -6.26
CA SER A 149 -5.74 19.37 -5.46
C SER A 149 -6.34 18.16 -4.74
N LEU A 150 -7.51 18.33 -4.14
CA LEU A 150 -8.24 17.25 -3.46
C LEU A 150 -8.67 16.15 -4.43
N ALA A 151 -9.19 16.50 -5.60
CA ALA A 151 -9.57 15.52 -6.62
C ALA A 151 -8.35 14.70 -7.09
N ILE A 152 -7.23 15.36 -7.38
CA ILE A 152 -6.00 14.69 -7.80
C ILE A 152 -5.42 13.83 -6.66
N MET A 153 -5.49 14.31 -5.42
CA MET A 153 -5.09 13.51 -4.25
C MET A 153 -5.88 12.19 -4.17
N PHE A 154 -7.22 12.22 -4.32
CA PHE A 154 -8.03 10.99 -4.33
C PHE A 154 -7.71 10.05 -5.50
N LEU A 155 -7.37 10.60 -6.68
CA LEU A 155 -6.89 9.81 -7.80
C LEU A 155 -5.53 9.15 -7.49
N SER A 156 -4.59 9.90 -6.90
CA SER A 156 -3.30 9.39 -6.46
C SER A 156 -3.46 8.28 -5.42
N ILE A 157 -4.34 8.44 -4.43
CA ILE A 157 -4.65 7.40 -3.43
C ILE A 157 -5.16 6.15 -4.14
N SER A 158 -6.14 6.29 -5.04
CA SER A 158 -6.72 5.15 -5.76
C SER A 158 -5.68 4.40 -6.59
N LEU A 159 -4.77 5.13 -7.25
CA LEU A 159 -3.67 4.56 -8.03
C LEU A 159 -2.65 3.84 -7.14
N ILE A 160 -2.23 4.46 -6.03
CA ILE A 160 -1.29 3.86 -5.08
C ILE A 160 -1.89 2.57 -4.51
N VAL A 161 -3.13 2.64 -4.02
CA VAL A 161 -3.84 1.47 -3.48
C VAL A 161 -3.95 0.38 -4.53
N TYR A 162 -4.28 0.71 -5.78
CA TYR A 162 -4.33 -0.28 -6.87
C TYR A 162 -2.98 -0.97 -7.08
N VAL A 163 -1.90 -0.20 -7.28
CA VAL A 163 -0.56 -0.72 -7.57
C VAL A 163 -0.05 -1.59 -6.44
N PHE A 164 -0.14 -1.11 -5.21
CA PHE A 164 0.35 -1.86 -4.05
C PHE A 164 -0.52 -3.06 -3.72
N THR A 165 -1.85 -2.94 -3.82
CA THR A 165 -2.73 -4.09 -3.61
C THR A 165 -2.43 -5.17 -4.65
N PHE A 166 -2.18 -4.79 -5.90
CA PHE A 166 -1.79 -5.72 -6.96
C PHE A 166 -0.48 -6.42 -6.61
N PHE A 167 0.55 -5.65 -6.22
CA PHE A 167 1.85 -6.18 -5.80
C PHE A 167 1.73 -7.18 -4.63
N ILE A 168 0.98 -6.82 -3.59
CA ILE A 168 0.76 -7.66 -2.41
C ILE A 168 -0.05 -8.90 -2.76
N SER A 169 -1.09 -8.77 -3.59
CA SER A 169 -1.94 -9.90 -3.99
C SER A 169 -1.18 -10.97 -4.76
N ILE A 170 -0.13 -10.57 -5.49
CA ILE A 170 0.77 -11.50 -6.19
C ILE A 170 1.76 -12.10 -5.20
N THR A 171 2.38 -11.25 -4.37
CA THR A 171 3.47 -11.71 -3.49
C THR A 171 2.97 -12.58 -2.33
N LYS A 172 1.77 -12.33 -1.81
CA LYS A 172 1.16 -13.05 -0.68
C LYS A 172 0.02 -13.99 -1.10
N GLU A 173 -0.23 -14.15 -2.39
CA GLU A 173 -1.33 -14.97 -2.93
C GLU A 173 -2.72 -14.67 -2.33
N THR A 174 -2.96 -13.41 -1.97
CA THR A 174 -4.24 -12.97 -1.40
C THR A 174 -5.19 -12.45 -2.48
N SER A 175 -6.48 -12.39 -2.17
CA SER A 175 -7.49 -11.88 -3.09
C SER A 175 -7.38 -10.37 -3.28
N PHE A 176 -6.93 -9.93 -4.46
CA PHE A 176 -6.80 -8.51 -4.84
C PHE A 176 -8.09 -7.71 -4.58
N ARG A 177 -9.24 -8.18 -5.08
CA ARG A 177 -10.50 -7.44 -5.03
C ARG A 177 -10.93 -7.10 -3.60
N ARG A 178 -10.83 -8.07 -2.70
CA ARG A 178 -11.19 -7.89 -1.29
C ARG A 178 -10.30 -6.85 -0.63
N MET A 179 -8.98 -7.01 -0.75
CA MET A 179 -8.01 -6.10 -0.13
C MET A 179 -8.08 -4.68 -0.70
N PHE A 180 -8.29 -4.56 -2.02
CA PHE A 180 -8.49 -3.26 -2.68
C PHE A 180 -9.71 -2.54 -2.11
N LEU A 181 -10.85 -3.25 -2.02
CA LEU A 181 -12.09 -2.68 -1.51
C LEU A 181 -11.98 -2.33 -0.02
N GLU A 182 -11.39 -3.20 0.79
CA GLU A 182 -11.14 -2.94 2.22
C GLU A 182 -10.33 -1.66 2.40
N MET A 183 -9.20 -1.54 1.68
CA MET A 183 -8.33 -0.37 1.76
C MET A 183 -9.01 0.93 1.32
N ILE A 184 -9.67 0.93 0.15
CA ILE A 184 -10.37 2.11 -0.35
C ILE A 184 -11.50 2.52 0.60
N LEU A 185 -12.30 1.57 1.10
CA LEU A 185 -13.40 1.87 2.01
C LEU A 185 -12.92 2.43 3.34
N ILE A 186 -11.82 1.89 3.89
CA ILE A 186 -11.21 2.41 5.12
C ILE A 186 -10.70 3.84 4.88
N SER A 187 -9.91 4.06 3.81
CA SER A 187 -9.36 5.38 3.51
C SER A 187 -10.45 6.42 3.25
N LEU A 188 -11.48 6.09 2.47
CA LEU A 188 -12.61 6.99 2.21
C LEU A 188 -13.47 7.22 3.46
N GLY A 189 -13.67 6.19 4.28
CA GLY A 189 -14.39 6.29 5.54
C GLY A 189 -13.70 7.24 6.52
N VAL A 190 -12.39 7.09 6.70
CA VAL A 190 -11.58 8.00 7.51
C VAL A 190 -11.59 9.40 6.92
N ALA A 191 -11.45 9.55 5.60
CA ALA A 191 -11.55 10.85 4.93
C ALA A 191 -12.87 11.56 5.22
N ALA A 192 -14.00 10.84 5.14
CA ALA A 192 -15.32 11.39 5.37
C ALA A 192 -15.50 11.84 6.83
N VAL A 193 -15.03 11.04 7.80
CA VAL A 193 -15.08 11.42 9.21
C VAL A 193 -14.18 12.63 9.48
N SER A 194 -12.94 12.63 8.97
CA SER A 194 -12.01 13.74 9.14
C SER A 194 -12.49 15.03 8.45
N PHE A 195 -13.16 14.91 7.31
CA PHE A 195 -13.84 16.02 6.65
C PHE A 195 -14.87 16.65 7.58
N ILE A 196 -15.76 15.84 8.17
CA ILE A 196 -16.82 16.32 9.06
C ILE A 196 -16.21 17.03 10.26
N ILE A 197 -15.14 16.46 10.84
CA ILE A 197 -14.39 17.09 11.93
C ILE A 197 -13.79 18.42 11.49
N GLY A 198 -13.17 18.49 10.31
CA GLY A 198 -12.62 19.74 9.76
C GLY A 198 -13.68 20.81 9.54
N TRP A 199 -14.84 20.42 9.03
CA TRP A 199 -15.98 21.31 8.85
C TRP A 199 -16.49 21.88 10.19
N PHE A 200 -16.68 21.05 11.21
CA PHE A 200 -17.05 21.51 12.55
C PHE A 200 -15.97 22.42 13.16
N ALA A 201 -14.70 22.06 13.04
CA ALA A 201 -13.59 22.87 13.53
C ALA A 201 -13.63 24.27 12.90
N ARG A 202 -13.88 24.36 11.59
CA ARG A 202 -13.99 25.65 10.92
C ARG A 202 -15.11 26.53 11.49
N ILE A 203 -16.30 25.96 11.69
CA ILE A 203 -17.45 26.69 12.23
C ILE A 203 -17.17 27.15 13.67
N LEU A 204 -16.63 26.25 14.51
CA LEU A 204 -16.42 26.51 15.93
C LEU A 204 -15.31 27.54 16.19
N PHE A 205 -14.22 27.47 15.42
CA PHE A 205 -13.06 28.35 15.60
C PHE A 205 -13.10 29.60 14.72
N GLY A 206 -14.15 29.79 13.91
CA GLY A 206 -14.30 30.95 13.04
C GLY A 206 -13.16 31.10 12.04
N ILE A 207 -12.68 29.98 11.48
CA ILE A 207 -11.54 29.96 10.55
C ILE A 207 -12.02 30.54 9.20
N GLU A 208 -11.82 31.84 9.03
CA GLU A 208 -11.92 32.57 7.76
C GLU A 208 -10.51 32.66 7.16
N VAL A 209 -10.22 31.80 6.18
CA VAL A 209 -8.96 31.76 5.42
C VAL A 209 -9.28 32.03 3.97
#